data_AF-A0A267E517-F1
#
_entry.id   AF-A0A267E517-F1
#
_cell.length_a   1.000
_cell.length_b   1.000
_cell.length_c   1.000
_cell.angle_alpha   90.00
_cell.angle_beta   90.00
_cell.angle_gamma   90.00
#
_symmetry.space_group_name_H-M   'P 1'
#
loop_
_entity.id
_entity.type
_entity.pdbx_description
1 polymer ?
#
loop_
_entity_poly.entity_id
_entity_poly.type
_entity_poly.pdbx_seq_one_letter_code
_entity_poly.pdbx_strand_id
1 'polypeptide(L)'
;MADSESTSEFESETVDDPIQNLSNEKLYELLQNILTENEKLTMENEMFEKFLRRVEPNALGGGAGLLGSSTASQASQQEAAPTRGVRKRSRSKGSASERTLRLTAEQKCDIAQREIEELREELKRMEGDCEKIIDKKLAMIEETQVRAIEIKKFEHEFHRDVIVGGVSKRTGKVECEKFERHHRDLIGKRHALINKLVLKNQALKVSLRKLKSQLRQKEEMGDVLSKVDFDQLKIENSQYMDKIDEKNQELLKLKLMAGRTLQVLNQHKKKLAFLNKELDRIKADIQQRNDLLRRVDAEATIAEEERLKAEVINRRLREQLSDYKVPEVLEYVNCMADLYELQKKERIWDRKVDIAKMAVDRHQRIWKQIAKESQK
;
A
#
# COMPACT_ATOMS: atom_id res chain seq x y z
N MET A 1 106.50 -41.95 -40.46
CA MET A 1 107.13 -41.93 -39.13
C MET A 1 106.11 -41.41 -38.14
N ALA A 2 105.84 -42.24 -37.13
CA ALA A 2 105.44 -41.93 -35.77
C ALA A 2 104.05 -41.30 -35.53
N ASP A 3 103.11 -42.20 -35.22
CA ASP A 3 101.98 -41.99 -34.31
C ASP A 3 102.46 -41.58 -32.91
N SER A 4 101.67 -40.74 -32.24
CA SER A 4 101.71 -40.55 -30.80
C SER A 4 100.29 -40.21 -30.34
N GLU A 5 99.56 -41.24 -29.93
CA GLU A 5 98.34 -41.10 -29.15
C GLU A 5 98.67 -40.50 -27.78
N SER A 6 97.89 -39.50 -27.36
CA SER A 6 97.76 -39.08 -25.97
C SER A 6 96.28 -39.17 -25.62
N THR A 7 95.92 -40.28 -24.99
CA THR A 7 94.63 -40.51 -24.33
C THR A 7 94.50 -39.56 -23.13
N SER A 8 93.49 -38.69 -23.13
CA SER A 8 92.99 -38.06 -21.90
C SER A 8 91.64 -38.68 -21.57
N GLU A 9 91.64 -39.51 -20.53
CA GLU A 9 90.44 -40.01 -19.85
C GLU A 9 89.59 -38.83 -19.38
N PHE A 10 88.36 -38.74 -19.86
CA PHE A 10 87.32 -37.90 -19.27
C PHE A 10 86.37 -38.84 -18.55
N GLU A 11 86.41 -38.79 -17.21
CA GLU A 11 85.45 -39.44 -16.32
C GLU A 11 84.03 -39.01 -16.69
N SER A 12 83.18 -39.98 -16.99
CA SER A 12 81.76 -39.78 -17.20
C SER A 12 81.07 -39.58 -15.84
N GLU A 13 80.71 -38.33 -15.52
CA GLU A 13 79.61 -38.10 -14.59
C GLU A 13 78.35 -38.74 -15.19
N THR A 14 77.97 -39.89 -14.66
CA THR A 14 76.70 -40.54 -14.96
C THR A 14 75.58 -39.62 -14.50
N VAL A 15 75.08 -38.80 -15.41
CA VAL A 15 73.76 -38.17 -15.31
C VAL A 15 72.78 -39.33 -15.20
N ASP A 16 72.24 -39.52 -14.00
CA ASP A 16 71.30 -40.58 -13.66
C ASP A 16 70.02 -40.36 -14.50
N ASP A 17 69.99 -40.99 -15.67
CA ASP A 17 68.96 -40.77 -16.68
C ASP A 17 67.68 -41.49 -16.18
N PRO A 18 66.62 -40.77 -15.80
CA PRO A 18 65.49 -41.35 -15.03
C PRO A 18 64.74 -42.47 -15.75
N ILE A 19 65.00 -42.64 -17.04
CA ILE A 19 64.38 -43.60 -17.95
C ILE A 19 65.10 -44.96 -17.88
N GLN A 20 66.40 -45.00 -17.57
CA GLN A 20 67.20 -46.24 -17.55
C GLN A 20 66.92 -47.12 -16.31
N ASN A 21 66.39 -46.53 -15.24
CA ASN A 21 66.11 -47.21 -13.96
C ASN A 21 64.64 -47.68 -13.81
N LEU A 22 63.79 -47.53 -14.82
CA LEU A 22 62.39 -47.94 -14.79
C LEU A 22 62.19 -49.38 -15.29
N SER A 23 61.33 -50.16 -14.62
CA SER A 23 60.95 -51.48 -15.12
C SER A 23 60.15 -51.34 -16.43
N ASN A 24 60.23 -52.35 -17.30
CA ASN A 24 59.48 -52.37 -18.57
C ASN A 24 57.98 -52.07 -18.37
N GLU A 25 57.39 -52.54 -17.27
CA GLU A 25 56.00 -52.27 -16.89
C GLU A 25 55.72 -50.78 -16.63
N LYS A 26 56.61 -50.10 -15.89
CA LYS A 26 56.53 -48.64 -15.68
C LYS A 26 56.75 -47.85 -16.97
N LEU A 27 57.55 -48.39 -17.89
CA LEU A 27 57.81 -47.79 -19.20
C LEU A 27 56.57 -47.88 -20.12
N TYR A 28 55.84 -49.00 -20.06
CA TYR A 28 54.54 -49.16 -20.73
C TYR A 28 53.47 -48.22 -20.19
N GLU A 29 53.38 -48.07 -18.86
CA GLU A 29 52.47 -47.10 -18.23
C GLU A 29 52.80 -45.67 -18.66
N LEU A 30 54.09 -45.30 -18.69
CA LEU A 30 54.53 -43.99 -19.15
C LEU A 30 54.17 -43.73 -20.61
N LEU A 31 54.36 -44.72 -21.49
CA LEU A 31 53.99 -44.63 -22.90
C LEU A 31 52.48 -44.43 -23.07
N GLN A 32 51.65 -45.19 -22.35
CA GLN A 32 50.19 -44.98 -22.39
C GLN A 32 49.81 -43.59 -21.89
N ASN A 33 50.41 -43.12 -20.79
CA ASN A 33 50.14 -41.77 -20.27
C ASN A 33 50.47 -40.70 -21.31
N ILE A 34 51.62 -40.79 -21.98
CA ILE A 34 52.03 -39.86 -23.04
C ILE A 34 51.06 -39.90 -24.23
N LEU A 35 50.61 -41.08 -24.65
CA LEU A 35 49.63 -41.22 -25.72
C LEU A 35 48.30 -40.54 -25.36
N THR A 36 47.78 -40.79 -24.15
CA THR A 36 46.54 -40.14 -23.70
C THR A 36 46.68 -38.63 -23.54
N GLU A 37 47.86 -38.14 -23.16
CA GLU A 37 48.14 -36.71 -23.06
C GLU A 37 48.23 -36.06 -24.45
N ASN A 38 48.87 -36.72 -25.41
CA ASN A 38 48.91 -36.27 -26.80
C ASN A 38 47.52 -36.24 -27.44
N GLU A 39 46.67 -37.23 -27.17
CA GLU A 39 45.27 -37.21 -27.62
C GLU A 39 44.50 -36.01 -27.05
N LYS A 40 44.65 -35.73 -25.75
CA LYS A 40 44.05 -34.54 -25.12
C LYS A 40 44.53 -33.24 -25.74
N LEU A 41 45.84 -33.09 -25.95
CA LEU A 41 46.43 -31.92 -26.60
C LEU A 41 45.96 -31.76 -28.04
N THR A 42 45.77 -32.86 -28.77
CA THR A 42 45.25 -32.86 -30.13
C THR A 42 43.81 -32.34 -30.14
N MET A 43 42.95 -32.88 -29.26
CA MET A 43 41.56 -32.39 -29.12
C MET A 43 41.49 -30.92 -28.68
N GLU A 44 42.37 -30.51 -27.78
CA GLU A 44 42.47 -29.11 -27.32
C GLU A 44 42.87 -28.18 -28.48
N ASN A 45 43.86 -28.58 -29.28
CA ASN A 45 44.30 -27.83 -30.45
C ASN A 45 43.22 -27.76 -31.54
N GLU A 46 42.50 -28.85 -31.80
CA GLU A 46 41.38 -28.85 -32.75
C GLU A 46 40.28 -27.87 -32.34
N MET A 47 39.96 -27.81 -31.05
CA MET A 47 39.01 -26.86 -30.49
C MET A 47 39.49 -25.41 -30.69
N PHE A 48 40.76 -25.13 -30.35
CA PHE A 48 41.32 -23.79 -30.57
C PHE A 48 41.40 -23.41 -32.05
N GLU A 49 41.73 -24.34 -32.95
CA GLU A 49 41.73 -24.10 -34.38
C GLU A 49 40.34 -23.76 -34.91
N LYS A 50 39.30 -24.50 -34.48
CA LYS A 50 37.92 -24.22 -34.87
C LYS A 50 37.48 -22.84 -34.41
N PHE A 51 37.79 -22.49 -33.16
CA PHE A 51 37.53 -21.17 -32.61
C PHE A 51 38.28 -20.07 -33.37
N LEU A 52 39.57 -20.25 -33.62
CA LEU A 52 40.42 -19.27 -34.33
C LEU A 52 39.97 -19.05 -35.77
N ARG A 53 39.62 -20.12 -36.50
CA ARG A 53 39.08 -20.01 -37.88
C ARG A 53 37.82 -19.15 -37.94
N ARG A 54 37.05 -19.08 -36.85
CA ARG A 54 35.80 -18.32 -36.78
C ARG A 54 36.02 -16.88 -36.31
N VAL A 55 36.94 -16.64 -35.37
CA VAL A 55 37.22 -15.29 -34.83
C VAL A 55 38.18 -14.50 -35.71
N GLU A 56 39.19 -15.15 -36.30
CA GLU A 56 40.18 -14.52 -37.18
C GLU A 56 40.38 -15.35 -38.46
N PRO A 57 39.45 -15.27 -39.43
CA PRO A 57 39.55 -16.03 -40.68
C PRO A 57 40.83 -15.74 -41.50
N ASN A 58 41.50 -14.60 -41.26
CA ASN A 58 42.76 -14.22 -41.90
C ASN A 58 44.02 -14.57 -41.08
N ALA A 59 43.93 -14.95 -39.81
CA ALA A 59 45.11 -15.29 -38.99
C ALA A 59 45.71 -16.65 -39.38
N LEU A 60 44.89 -17.61 -39.79
CA LEU A 60 45.36 -18.86 -40.41
C LEU A 60 45.75 -18.71 -41.89
N GLY A 61 45.31 -17.62 -42.55
CA GLY A 61 45.62 -17.35 -43.96
C GLY A 61 47.03 -16.78 -44.22
N GLY A 62 47.76 -16.38 -43.17
CA GLY A 62 49.10 -15.81 -43.30
C GLY A 62 50.24 -16.80 -43.59
N GLY A 63 49.97 -18.11 -43.53
CA GLY A 63 51.00 -19.16 -43.64
C GLY A 63 50.85 -20.12 -44.83
N ALA A 64 49.79 -20.04 -45.63
CA ALA A 64 49.54 -20.98 -46.73
C ALA A 64 49.87 -20.41 -48.12
N GLY A 65 50.84 -19.50 -48.20
CA GLY A 65 51.33 -18.87 -49.42
C GLY A 65 52.53 -19.58 -50.07
N LEU A 66 52.75 -20.87 -49.82
CA LEU A 66 53.85 -21.62 -50.44
C LEU A 66 53.38 -23.01 -50.90
N LEU A 67 52.57 -23.04 -51.98
CA LEU A 67 52.64 -24.00 -53.11
C LEU A 67 51.33 -24.00 -53.93
N GLY A 68 51.33 -23.25 -55.04
CA GLY A 68 50.53 -23.44 -56.29
C GLY A 68 48.99 -23.38 -56.19
N SER A 69 48.21 -22.86 -57.13
CA SER A 69 48.42 -22.38 -58.50
C SER A 69 47.17 -21.58 -58.90
N SER A 70 47.38 -20.42 -59.54
CA SER A 70 46.54 -19.79 -60.58
C SER A 70 45.03 -20.09 -60.65
N THR A 71 44.18 -19.07 -60.54
CA THR A 71 43.55 -18.42 -61.71
C THR A 71 42.49 -17.38 -61.32
N ALA A 72 42.55 -16.23 -61.99
CA ALA A 72 41.42 -15.50 -62.56
C ALA A 72 40.36 -14.83 -61.65
N SER A 73 40.48 -13.50 -61.59
CA SER A 73 39.50 -12.56 -62.17
C SER A 73 38.37 -11.95 -61.30
N GLN A 74 38.36 -10.61 -61.37
CA GLN A 74 37.23 -9.65 -61.38
C GLN A 74 36.63 -9.27 -60.02
N ALA A 75 36.94 -8.05 -59.55
CA ALA A 75 36.15 -6.81 -59.72
C ALA A 75 34.95 -6.78 -58.77
N SER A 76 34.81 -5.83 -57.84
CA SER A 76 34.35 -4.47 -58.14
C SER A 76 34.46 -3.56 -56.91
N GLN A 77 34.53 -2.25 -57.19
CA GLN A 77 34.67 -1.10 -56.29
C GLN A 77 33.46 -0.82 -55.38
N GLN A 78 33.71 -0.17 -54.23
CA GLN A 78 33.10 1.10 -53.74
C GLN A 78 33.14 1.13 -52.19
N GLU A 79 34.03 1.94 -51.61
CA GLU A 79 33.83 3.32 -51.12
C GLU A 79 33.35 3.40 -49.65
N ALA A 80 34.25 3.83 -48.76
CA ALA A 80 34.05 4.97 -47.85
C ALA A 80 35.33 5.26 -47.03
N ALA A 81 35.82 6.48 -47.16
CA ALA A 81 36.88 7.12 -46.38
C ALA A 81 36.29 7.75 -45.08
N PRO A 82 37.05 8.51 -44.27
CA PRO A 82 38.26 8.12 -43.56
C PRO A 82 38.20 8.41 -42.05
N THR A 83 39.13 7.77 -41.37
CA THR A 83 39.66 8.02 -40.03
C THR A 83 39.90 9.49 -39.67
N ARG A 84 39.58 9.88 -38.43
CA ARG A 84 40.29 10.95 -37.70
C ARG A 84 41.03 10.31 -36.53
N GLY A 85 42.36 10.33 -36.64
CA GLY A 85 43.24 9.51 -35.81
C GLY A 85 43.49 10.04 -34.39
N VAL A 86 44.05 9.14 -33.59
CA VAL A 86 44.99 9.49 -32.52
C VAL A 86 46.25 8.66 -32.74
N ARG A 87 47.31 9.34 -33.18
CA ARG A 87 48.66 8.81 -33.23
C ARG A 87 49.12 8.49 -31.81
N LYS A 88 49.55 7.25 -31.54
CA LYS A 88 50.62 7.00 -30.54
C LYS A 88 51.70 6.12 -31.15
N ARG A 89 52.78 6.84 -31.49
CA ARG A 89 54.21 6.46 -31.57
C ARG A 89 54.53 4.97 -31.42
N SER A 90 55.16 4.45 -32.46
CA SER A 90 56.11 3.35 -32.38
C SER A 90 57.24 3.71 -31.39
N ARG A 91 57.47 2.82 -30.42
CA ARG A 91 58.76 2.73 -29.72
C ARG A 91 59.21 1.27 -29.75
N SER A 92 60.28 1.07 -30.50
CA SER A 92 61.40 0.16 -30.24
C SER A 92 61.09 -1.23 -29.69
N LYS A 93 61.16 -2.20 -30.62
CA LYS A 93 61.90 -3.47 -30.50
C LYS A 93 62.56 -3.69 -29.13
N GLY A 94 61.82 -4.34 -28.24
CA GLY A 94 62.34 -5.02 -27.06
C GLY A 94 62.41 -6.52 -27.37
N SER A 95 63.64 -7.04 -27.38
CA SER A 95 64.00 -8.45 -27.55
C SER A 95 63.48 -9.30 -26.38
N ALA A 96 62.17 -9.53 -26.33
CA ALA A 96 61.52 -10.44 -25.38
C ALA A 96 60.11 -10.91 -25.85
N SER A 97 59.77 -10.74 -27.13
CA SER A 97 58.39 -10.95 -27.62
C SER A 97 58.05 -12.39 -28.03
N GLU A 98 58.93 -13.35 -27.76
CA GLU A 98 58.76 -14.76 -28.14
C GLU A 98 58.84 -15.70 -26.94
N ARG A 99 58.57 -15.20 -25.72
CA ARG A 99 57.99 -16.08 -24.70
C ARG A 99 56.52 -16.20 -25.04
N THR A 100 56.20 -17.27 -25.76
CA THR A 100 54.86 -17.82 -25.98
C THR A 100 53.83 -17.17 -25.07
N LEU A 101 53.01 -16.27 -25.61
CA LEU A 101 51.78 -15.82 -24.98
C LEU A 101 50.85 -17.03 -24.90
N ARG A 102 51.14 -17.94 -23.97
CA ARG A 102 50.30 -19.09 -23.69
C ARG A 102 48.99 -18.51 -23.16
N LEU A 103 47.88 -18.96 -23.74
CA LEU A 103 46.55 -18.64 -23.22
C LEU A 103 46.53 -19.00 -21.74
N THR A 104 46.06 -18.06 -20.93
CA THR A 104 45.81 -18.32 -19.51
C THR A 104 44.75 -19.42 -19.37
N ALA A 105 44.76 -20.16 -18.26
CA ALA A 105 43.77 -21.20 -18.01
C ALA A 105 42.34 -20.67 -18.11
N GLU A 106 42.11 -19.43 -17.67
CA GLU A 106 40.83 -18.73 -17.78
C GLU A 106 40.44 -18.49 -19.24
N GLN A 107 41.34 -17.96 -20.07
CA GLN A 107 41.09 -17.78 -21.51
C GLN A 107 40.82 -19.10 -22.23
N LYS A 108 41.52 -20.19 -21.87
CA LYS A 108 41.27 -21.53 -22.43
C LYS A 108 39.88 -22.05 -22.05
N CYS A 109 39.47 -21.87 -20.79
CA CYS A 109 38.13 -22.21 -20.32
C CYS A 109 37.05 -21.40 -21.05
N ASP A 110 37.27 -20.10 -21.26
CA ASP A 110 36.34 -19.24 -22.00
C ASP A 110 36.17 -19.70 -23.45
N ILE A 111 37.28 -20.06 -24.13
CA ILE A 111 37.23 -20.57 -25.51
C ILE A 111 36.50 -21.91 -25.55
N ALA A 112 36.81 -22.83 -24.62
CA ALA A 112 36.13 -24.11 -24.52
C ALA A 112 34.62 -23.97 -24.26
N GLN A 113 34.21 -23.03 -23.41
CA GLN A 113 32.80 -22.74 -23.16
C GLN A 113 32.09 -22.24 -24.41
N ARG A 114 32.69 -21.30 -25.16
CA ARG A 114 32.13 -20.82 -26.43
C ARG A 114 32.02 -21.93 -27.46
N GLU A 115 33.06 -22.75 -27.63
CA GLU A 115 33.01 -23.88 -28.56
C GLU A 115 31.92 -24.89 -28.18
N ILE A 116 31.74 -25.15 -26.87
CA ILE A 116 30.66 -26.02 -26.38
C ILE A 116 29.28 -25.44 -26.73
N GLU A 117 29.09 -24.13 -26.57
CA GLU A 117 27.84 -23.46 -26.95
C GLU A 117 27.58 -23.58 -28.45
N GLU A 118 28.60 -23.39 -29.27
CA GLU A 118 28.48 -23.45 -30.73
C GLU A 118 28.24 -24.86 -31.24
N LEU A 119 28.91 -25.88 -30.66
CA LEU A 119 28.63 -27.29 -30.93
C LEU A 119 27.20 -27.65 -30.52
N ARG A 120 26.70 -27.11 -29.40
CA ARG A 120 25.30 -27.30 -28.99
C ARG A 120 24.33 -26.68 -29.98
N GLU A 121 24.62 -25.50 -30.50
CA GLU A 121 23.80 -24.87 -31.53
C GLU A 121 23.85 -25.61 -32.87
N GLU A 122 25.03 -26.09 -33.28
CA GLU A 122 25.19 -26.88 -34.49
C GLU A 122 24.44 -28.20 -34.40
N LEU A 123 24.52 -28.87 -33.25
CA LEU A 123 23.78 -30.10 -32.98
C LEU A 123 22.27 -29.84 -33.08
N LYS A 124 21.75 -28.77 -32.47
CA LYS A 124 20.33 -28.38 -32.60
C LYS A 124 19.92 -28.07 -34.04
N ARG A 125 20.78 -27.39 -34.82
CA ARG A 125 20.52 -27.13 -36.24
C ARG A 125 20.43 -28.43 -37.03
N MET A 126 21.39 -29.34 -36.81
CA MET A 126 21.44 -30.65 -37.46
C MET A 126 20.23 -31.51 -37.08
N GLU A 127 19.83 -31.55 -35.80
CA GLU A 127 18.61 -32.22 -35.34
C GLU A 127 17.39 -31.71 -36.09
N GLY A 128 17.20 -30.38 -36.15
CA GLY A 128 16.08 -29.78 -36.86
C GLY A 128 16.08 -30.04 -38.37
N ASP A 129 17.25 -30.17 -39.00
CA ASP A 129 17.36 -30.54 -40.41
C ASP A 129 17.08 -32.03 -40.64
N CYS A 130 17.55 -32.91 -39.76
CA CYS A 130 17.21 -34.33 -39.76
C CYS A 130 15.70 -34.55 -39.59
N GLU A 131 15.04 -33.83 -38.67
CA GLU A 131 13.59 -33.88 -38.48
C GLU A 131 12.84 -33.49 -39.77
N LYS A 132 13.22 -32.39 -40.43
CA LYS A 132 12.62 -32.00 -41.72
C LYS A 132 12.78 -33.07 -42.80
N ILE A 133 13.93 -33.75 -42.83
CA ILE A 133 14.18 -34.84 -43.77
C ILE A 133 13.28 -36.04 -43.44
N ILE A 134 13.17 -36.42 -42.17
CA ILE A 134 12.30 -37.50 -41.71
C ILE A 134 10.85 -37.20 -42.09
N ASP A 135 10.34 -36.01 -41.77
CA ASP A 135 8.98 -35.59 -42.11
C ASP A 135 8.71 -35.67 -43.62
N LYS A 136 9.66 -35.21 -44.43
CA LYS A 136 9.56 -35.29 -45.90
C LYS A 136 9.51 -36.74 -46.39
N LYS A 137 10.33 -37.63 -45.81
CA LYS A 137 10.36 -39.05 -46.18
C LYS A 137 9.08 -39.76 -45.73
N LEU A 138 8.58 -39.47 -44.53
CA LEU A 138 7.30 -39.98 -44.05
C LEU A 138 6.15 -39.55 -44.97
N ALA A 139 6.08 -38.27 -45.33
CA ALA A 139 5.07 -37.77 -46.27
C ALA A 139 5.14 -38.47 -47.65
N MET A 140 6.36 -38.74 -48.15
CA MET A 140 6.53 -39.52 -49.39
C MET A 140 6.04 -40.96 -49.24
N ILE A 141 6.33 -41.62 -48.11
CA ILE A 141 5.86 -42.99 -47.84
C ILE A 141 4.33 -43.01 -47.82
N GLU A 142 3.69 -42.11 -47.08
CA GLU A 142 2.23 -42.01 -47.02
C GLU A 142 1.62 -41.77 -48.40
N GLU A 143 2.18 -40.86 -49.19
CA GLU A 143 1.72 -40.59 -50.55
C GLU A 143 1.82 -41.85 -51.43
N THR A 144 2.96 -42.55 -51.39
CA THR A 144 3.14 -43.78 -52.18
C THR A 144 2.19 -44.89 -51.76
N GLN A 145 1.90 -45.03 -50.46
CA GLN A 145 0.92 -45.98 -49.94
C GLN A 145 -0.49 -45.65 -50.44
N VAL A 146 -0.90 -44.39 -50.38
CA VAL A 146 -2.20 -43.94 -50.89
C VAL A 146 -2.31 -44.23 -52.38
N ARG A 147 -1.29 -43.86 -53.18
CA ARG A 147 -1.26 -44.14 -54.62
C ARG A 147 -1.33 -45.63 -54.93
N ALA A 148 -0.64 -46.48 -54.17
CA ALA A 148 -0.68 -47.92 -54.37
C ALA A 148 -2.08 -48.50 -54.13
N ILE A 149 -2.77 -48.03 -53.09
CA ILE A 149 -4.16 -48.41 -52.80
C ILE A 149 -5.11 -47.92 -53.91
N GLU A 150 -4.93 -46.69 -54.38
CA GLU A 150 -5.74 -46.12 -55.47
C GLU A 150 -5.55 -46.86 -56.79
N ILE A 151 -4.31 -47.22 -57.16
CA ILE A 151 -4.02 -48.01 -58.36
C ILE A 151 -4.69 -49.37 -58.28
N LYS A 152 -4.58 -50.07 -57.14
CA LYS A 152 -5.27 -51.35 -56.95
C LYS A 152 -6.78 -51.20 -57.08
N LYS A 153 -7.39 -50.19 -56.46
CA LYS A 153 -8.84 -49.93 -56.60
C LYS A 153 -9.21 -49.66 -58.05
N PHE A 154 -8.42 -48.84 -58.75
CA PHE A 154 -8.61 -48.53 -60.16
C PHE A 154 -8.55 -49.79 -61.04
N GLU A 155 -7.57 -50.66 -60.82
CA GLU A 155 -7.44 -51.92 -61.54
C GLU A 155 -8.70 -52.81 -61.37
N HIS A 156 -9.18 -52.97 -60.13
CA HIS A 156 -10.38 -53.75 -59.85
C HIS A 156 -11.65 -53.12 -60.44
N GLU A 157 -11.81 -51.79 -60.31
CA GLU A 157 -12.93 -51.05 -60.91
C GLU A 157 -12.93 -51.18 -62.43
N PHE A 158 -11.76 -50.99 -63.07
CA PHE A 158 -11.61 -51.11 -64.51
C PHE A 158 -11.89 -52.54 -65.01
N HIS A 159 -11.34 -53.55 -64.33
CA HIS A 159 -11.58 -54.94 -64.71
C HIS A 159 -13.07 -55.30 -64.60
N ARG A 160 -13.72 -54.92 -63.50
CA ARG A 160 -15.15 -55.19 -63.28
C ARG A 160 -16.05 -54.44 -64.26
N ASP A 161 -15.84 -53.14 -64.43
CA ASP A 161 -16.82 -52.27 -65.11
C ASP A 161 -16.57 -52.19 -66.63
N VAL A 162 -15.32 -52.35 -67.08
CA VAL A 162 -14.93 -52.26 -68.50
C VAL A 162 -14.63 -53.63 -69.10
N ILE A 163 -13.80 -54.45 -68.45
CA ILE A 163 -13.37 -55.74 -69.04
C ILE A 163 -14.46 -56.81 -68.90
N VAL A 164 -15.11 -56.92 -67.73
CA VAL A 164 -16.16 -57.93 -67.51
C VAL A 164 -17.54 -57.35 -67.84
N GLY A 165 -17.88 -56.18 -67.28
CA GLY A 165 -19.19 -55.54 -67.43
C GLY A 165 -19.39 -54.77 -68.74
N GLY A 166 -18.31 -54.51 -69.49
CA GLY A 166 -18.33 -53.73 -70.73
C GLY A 166 -18.33 -54.57 -72.00
N VAL A 167 -18.26 -55.91 -71.91
CA VAL A 167 -18.24 -56.80 -73.08
C VAL A 167 -19.64 -57.01 -73.64
N SER A 168 -19.80 -56.77 -74.93
CA SER A 168 -21.07 -56.98 -75.62
C SER A 168 -21.38 -58.46 -75.75
N LYS A 169 -22.55 -58.90 -75.26
CA LYS A 169 -22.98 -60.31 -75.33
C LYS A 169 -23.06 -60.87 -76.76
N ARG A 170 -23.20 -60.00 -77.77
CA ARG A 170 -23.30 -60.37 -79.18
C ARG A 170 -21.95 -60.50 -79.88
N THR A 171 -20.96 -59.68 -79.53
CA THR A 171 -19.67 -59.60 -80.25
C THR A 171 -18.49 -60.12 -79.44
N GLY A 172 -18.65 -60.33 -78.14
CA GLY A 172 -17.58 -60.74 -77.22
C GLY A 172 -16.47 -59.69 -77.05
N LYS A 173 -16.64 -58.48 -77.59
CA LYS A 173 -15.67 -57.37 -77.49
C LYS A 173 -16.18 -56.29 -76.54
N VAL A 174 -15.24 -55.59 -75.88
CA VAL A 174 -15.54 -54.44 -75.02
C VAL A 174 -16.14 -53.30 -75.84
N GLU A 175 -17.25 -52.74 -75.37
CA GLU A 175 -17.91 -51.60 -75.99
C GLU A 175 -17.11 -50.32 -75.71
N CYS A 176 -16.75 -49.58 -76.76
CA CYS A 176 -15.98 -48.34 -76.65
C CYS A 176 -16.65 -47.31 -75.72
N GLU A 177 -17.98 -47.23 -75.73
CA GLU A 177 -18.75 -46.32 -74.88
C GLU A 177 -18.53 -46.60 -73.38
N LYS A 178 -18.38 -47.87 -72.98
CA LYS A 178 -18.12 -48.26 -71.59
C LYS A 178 -16.74 -47.80 -71.13
N PHE A 179 -15.75 -47.93 -72.00
CA PHE A 179 -14.39 -47.45 -71.76
C PHE A 179 -14.34 -45.91 -71.64
N GLU A 180 -15.02 -45.19 -72.54
CA GLU A 180 -15.09 -43.73 -72.51
C GLU A 180 -15.82 -43.20 -71.28
N ARG A 181 -16.94 -43.84 -70.90
CA ARG A 181 -17.71 -43.48 -69.70
C ARG A 181 -16.88 -43.65 -68.44
N HIS A 182 -16.18 -44.78 -68.29
CA HIS A 182 -15.29 -45.04 -67.16
C HIS A 182 -14.19 -43.97 -67.03
N HIS A 183 -13.55 -43.59 -68.14
CA HIS A 183 -12.54 -42.53 -68.12
C HIS A 183 -13.12 -41.15 -67.81
N ARG A 184 -14.31 -40.83 -68.32
CA ARG A 184 -15.01 -39.57 -67.99
C ARG A 184 -15.32 -39.48 -66.50
N ASP A 185 -15.82 -40.56 -65.90
CA ASP A 185 -16.12 -40.63 -64.47
C ASP A 185 -14.84 -40.53 -63.63
N LEU A 186 -13.75 -41.19 -64.04
CA LEU A 186 -12.44 -41.08 -63.39
C LEU A 186 -11.93 -39.63 -63.40
N ILE A 187 -12.02 -38.96 -64.55
CA ILE A 187 -11.63 -37.56 -64.67
C ILE A 187 -12.50 -36.68 -63.76
N GLY A 188 -13.81 -36.93 -63.69
CA GLY A 188 -14.71 -36.24 -62.77
C GLY A 188 -14.33 -36.43 -61.28
N LYS A 189 -14.08 -37.68 -60.87
CA LYS A 189 -13.61 -38.01 -59.50
C LYS A 189 -12.29 -37.31 -59.17
N ARG A 190 -11.33 -37.28 -60.11
CA ARG A 190 -10.03 -36.59 -59.94
C ARG A 190 -10.22 -35.08 -59.78
N HIS A 191 -11.04 -34.44 -60.62
CA HIS A 191 -11.34 -33.01 -60.47
C HIS A 191 -11.98 -32.68 -59.11
N ALA A 192 -12.92 -33.50 -58.65
CA ALA A 192 -13.54 -33.32 -57.33
C ALA A 192 -12.51 -33.44 -56.19
N LEU A 193 -11.59 -34.40 -56.29
CA LEU A 193 -10.50 -34.56 -55.31
C LEU A 193 -9.55 -33.37 -55.32
N ILE A 194 -9.15 -32.87 -56.51
CA ILE A 194 -8.32 -31.67 -56.65
C ILE A 194 -8.99 -30.49 -55.94
N ASN A 195 -10.26 -30.22 -56.22
CA ASN A 195 -11.00 -29.12 -55.59
C ASN A 195 -11.04 -29.27 -54.06
N LYS A 196 -11.27 -30.48 -53.55
CA LYS A 196 -11.25 -30.78 -52.11
C LYS A 196 -9.87 -30.51 -51.50
N LEU A 197 -8.79 -30.94 -52.16
CA LEU A 197 -7.42 -30.73 -51.69
C LEU A 197 -7.02 -29.26 -51.72
N VAL A 198 -7.42 -28.51 -52.76
CA VAL A 198 -7.19 -27.06 -52.85
C VAL A 198 -7.85 -26.32 -51.69
N LEU A 199 -9.12 -26.60 -51.41
CA LEU A 199 -9.83 -26.00 -50.27
C LEU A 199 -9.16 -26.35 -48.93
N LYS A 200 -8.76 -27.62 -48.73
CA LYS A 200 -8.06 -28.05 -47.52
C LYS A 200 -6.70 -27.36 -47.38
N ASN A 201 -5.95 -27.21 -48.48
CA ASN A 201 -4.66 -26.51 -48.49
C ASN A 201 -4.83 -25.02 -48.12
N GLN A 202 -5.86 -24.36 -48.66
CA GLN A 202 -6.16 -22.97 -48.32
C GLN A 202 -6.56 -22.80 -46.85
N ALA A 203 -7.38 -23.70 -46.31
CA ALA A 203 -7.75 -23.71 -44.89
C ALA A 203 -6.52 -23.90 -43.98
N LEU A 204 -5.65 -24.85 -44.31
CA LEU A 204 -4.40 -25.09 -43.58
C LEU A 204 -3.45 -23.88 -43.65
N LYS A 205 -3.34 -23.21 -44.80
CA LYS A 205 -2.55 -21.96 -44.93
C LYS A 205 -3.10 -20.83 -44.06
N VAL A 206 -4.42 -20.69 -43.94
CA VAL A 206 -5.04 -19.71 -43.03
C VAL A 206 -4.75 -20.07 -41.57
N SER A 207 -4.90 -21.34 -41.20
CA SER A 207 -4.58 -21.83 -39.85
C SER A 207 -3.12 -21.58 -39.49
N LEU A 208 -2.18 -21.92 -40.38
CA LEU A 208 -0.75 -21.67 -40.21
C LEU A 208 -0.46 -20.17 -40.00
N ARG A 209 -1.08 -19.28 -40.77
CA ARG A 209 -0.92 -17.82 -40.58
C ARG A 209 -1.43 -17.37 -39.21
N LYS A 210 -2.58 -17.90 -38.75
CA LYS A 210 -3.14 -17.60 -37.42
C LYS A 210 -2.20 -18.07 -36.31
N LEU A 211 -1.73 -19.32 -36.37
CA LEU A 211 -0.80 -19.87 -35.39
C LEU A 211 0.53 -19.10 -35.35
N LYS A 212 1.09 -18.75 -36.52
CA LYS A 212 2.30 -17.90 -36.59
C LYS A 212 2.09 -16.51 -35.97
N SER A 213 0.92 -15.90 -36.17
CA SER A 213 0.57 -14.62 -35.55
C SER A 213 0.44 -14.75 -34.02
N GLN A 214 -0.21 -15.81 -33.54
CA GLN A 214 -0.31 -16.10 -32.11
C GLN A 214 1.06 -16.37 -31.48
N LEU A 215 1.95 -17.07 -32.18
CA LEU A 215 3.32 -17.30 -31.71
C LEU A 215 4.06 -15.97 -31.55
N ARG A 216 4.01 -15.08 -32.56
CA ARG A 216 4.61 -13.74 -32.49
C ARG A 216 4.04 -12.91 -31.34
N GLN A 217 2.73 -12.89 -31.15
CA GLN A 217 2.12 -12.18 -30.01
C GLN A 217 2.58 -12.73 -28.66
N LYS A 218 2.79 -14.06 -28.56
CA LYS A 218 3.31 -14.68 -27.35
C LYS A 218 4.80 -14.42 -27.14
N GLU A 219 5.59 -14.38 -28.21
CA GLU A 219 7.00 -13.98 -28.17
C GLU A 219 7.12 -12.51 -27.74
N GLU A 220 6.33 -11.60 -28.31
CA GLU A 220 6.26 -10.18 -27.92
C GLU A 220 5.77 -10.00 -26.48
N MET A 221 4.79 -10.78 -26.00
CA MET A 221 4.40 -10.78 -24.59
C MET A 221 5.49 -11.36 -23.66
N GLY A 222 6.30 -12.29 -24.16
CA GLY A 222 7.45 -12.84 -23.43
C GLY A 222 8.64 -11.89 -23.36
N ASP A 223 8.76 -10.98 -24.34
CA ASP A 223 9.85 -10.00 -24.45
C ASP A 223 9.58 -8.70 -23.64
N VAL A 224 8.35 -8.51 -23.16
CA VAL A 224 7.95 -7.33 -22.36
C VAL A 224 8.23 -7.48 -20.86
N LEU A 225 8.53 -8.69 -20.37
CA LEU A 225 8.80 -8.93 -18.95
C LEU A 225 10.15 -9.61 -18.76
N SER A 226 11.22 -8.80 -18.79
CA SER A 226 12.55 -9.26 -18.46
C SER A 226 12.61 -9.65 -16.98
N LYS A 227 13.55 -10.53 -16.63
CA LYS A 227 13.90 -10.82 -15.23
C LYS A 227 14.21 -9.53 -14.46
N VAL A 228 14.78 -8.53 -15.14
CA VAL A 228 15.07 -7.21 -14.58
C VAL A 228 13.78 -6.47 -14.19
N ASP A 229 12.71 -6.54 -14.99
CA ASP A 229 11.44 -5.90 -14.68
C ASP A 229 10.75 -6.55 -13.48
N PHE A 230 10.86 -7.88 -13.37
CA PHE A 230 10.40 -8.61 -12.19
C PHE A 230 11.16 -8.22 -10.92
N ASP A 231 12.48 -8.09 -11.02
CA ASP A 231 13.30 -7.69 -9.88
C ASP A 231 13.07 -6.20 -9.54
N GLN A 232 12.82 -5.33 -10.53
CA GLN A 232 12.36 -3.96 -10.31
C GLN A 232 11.02 -3.92 -9.58
N LEU A 233 10.03 -4.69 -10.03
CA LEU A 233 8.72 -4.76 -9.37
C LEU A 233 8.83 -5.26 -7.92
N LYS A 234 9.72 -6.21 -7.65
CA LYS A 234 9.99 -6.66 -6.27
C LYS A 234 10.59 -5.55 -5.42
N ILE A 235 11.56 -4.80 -5.97
CA ILE A 235 12.18 -3.67 -5.27
C ILE A 235 11.12 -2.58 -4.99
N GLU A 236 10.33 -2.21 -5.98
CA GLU A 236 9.26 -1.22 -5.83
C GLU A 236 8.23 -1.67 -4.80
N ASN A 237 7.79 -2.93 -4.85
CA ASN A 237 6.86 -3.48 -3.88
C ASN A 237 7.44 -3.44 -2.45
N SER A 238 8.70 -3.84 -2.27
CA SER A 238 9.39 -3.72 -0.98
C SER A 238 9.41 -2.27 -0.49
N GLN A 239 9.76 -1.31 -1.35
CA GLN A 239 9.78 0.11 -1.00
C GLN A 239 8.38 0.65 -0.64
N TYR A 240 7.32 0.18 -1.30
CA TYR A 240 5.96 0.55 -0.95
C TYR A 240 5.52 -0.07 0.38
N MET A 241 5.93 -1.29 0.68
CA MET A 241 5.67 -1.92 1.99
C MET A 241 6.35 -1.14 3.11
N ASP A 242 7.61 -0.76 2.94
CA ASP A 242 8.34 0.06 3.92
C ASP A 242 7.62 1.41 4.17
N LYS A 243 7.18 2.10 3.10
CA LYS A 243 6.41 3.34 3.20
C LYS A 243 5.06 3.15 3.90
N ILE A 244 4.38 2.03 3.64
CA ILE A 244 3.12 1.69 4.30
C ILE A 244 3.37 1.50 5.80
N ASP A 245 4.44 0.81 6.17
CA ASP A 245 4.79 0.58 7.58
C ASP A 245 5.18 1.87 8.30
N GLU A 246 5.95 2.76 7.67
CA GLU A 246 6.23 4.10 8.20
C GLU A 246 4.94 4.89 8.44
N LYS A 247 4.03 4.92 7.46
CA LYS A 247 2.74 5.61 7.57
C LYS A 247 1.85 5.00 8.64
N ASN A 248 1.86 3.68 8.79
CA ASN A 248 1.13 2.98 9.85
C ASN A 248 1.68 3.33 11.24
N GLN A 249 2.99 3.45 11.40
CA GLN A 249 3.61 3.89 12.65
C GLN A 249 3.26 5.35 12.97
N GLU A 250 3.29 6.25 11.99
CA GLU A 250 2.83 7.64 12.15
C GLU A 250 1.35 7.70 12.57
N LEU A 251 0.50 6.93 11.90
CA LEU A 251 -0.93 6.84 12.21
C LEU A 251 -1.15 6.34 13.65
N LEU A 252 -0.39 5.35 14.09
CA LEU A 252 -0.47 4.84 15.45
C LEU A 252 -0.07 5.90 16.48
N LYS A 253 1.01 6.64 16.24
CA LYS A 253 1.44 7.77 17.09
C LYS A 253 0.33 8.82 17.20
N LEU A 254 -0.26 9.21 16.06
CA LEU A 254 -1.36 10.17 16.02
C LEU A 254 -2.61 9.67 16.76
N LYS A 255 -2.97 8.38 16.61
CA LYS A 255 -4.08 7.77 17.35
C LYS A 255 -3.84 7.82 18.87
N LEU A 256 -2.63 7.50 19.33
CA LEU A 256 -2.29 7.57 20.74
C LEU A 256 -2.36 9.00 21.27
N MET A 257 -1.86 9.99 20.50
CA MET A 257 -1.97 11.40 20.85
C MET A 257 -3.43 11.85 20.92
N ALA A 258 -4.25 11.53 19.91
CA ALA A 258 -5.67 11.84 19.89
C ALA A 258 -6.41 11.23 21.10
N GLY A 259 -6.08 9.97 21.45
CA GLY A 259 -6.62 9.30 22.63
C GLY A 259 -6.26 10.02 23.94
N ARG A 260 -4.99 10.43 24.11
CA ARG A 260 -4.55 11.22 25.27
C ARG A 260 -5.26 12.57 25.34
N THR A 261 -5.36 13.29 24.23
CA THR A 261 -6.06 14.57 24.16
C THR A 261 -7.55 14.42 24.50
N LEU A 262 -8.19 13.35 24.02
CA LEU A 262 -9.59 13.04 24.35
C LEU A 262 -9.76 12.74 25.85
N GLN A 263 -8.81 12.04 26.47
CA GLN A 263 -8.82 11.79 27.91
C GLN A 263 -8.73 13.09 28.71
N VAL A 264 -7.78 13.97 28.35
CA VAL A 264 -7.62 15.29 28.98
C VAL A 264 -8.88 16.15 28.78
N LEU A 265 -9.44 16.17 27.57
CA LEU A 265 -10.70 16.88 27.28
C LEU A 265 -11.85 16.38 28.16
N ASN A 266 -11.99 15.06 28.32
CA ASN A 266 -13.02 14.48 29.18
C ASN A 266 -12.80 14.83 30.67
N GLN A 267 -11.55 14.89 31.13
CA GLN A 267 -11.24 15.36 32.49
C GLN A 267 -11.69 16.82 32.68
N HIS A 268 -11.37 17.71 31.74
CA HIS A 268 -11.83 19.10 31.78
C HIS A 268 -13.36 19.22 31.72
N LYS A 269 -14.03 18.43 30.88
CA LYS A 269 -15.50 18.40 30.81
C LYS A 269 -16.13 18.00 32.14
N LYS A 270 -15.57 16.99 32.82
CA LYS A 270 -16.02 16.59 34.17
C LYS A 270 -15.80 17.70 35.19
N LYS A 271 -14.62 18.34 35.19
CA LYS A 271 -14.31 19.46 36.10
C LYS A 271 -15.25 20.64 35.87
N LEU A 272 -15.53 20.99 34.61
CA LEU A 272 -16.48 22.04 34.27
C LEU A 272 -17.90 21.71 34.73
N ALA A 273 -18.36 20.47 34.53
CA ALA A 273 -19.67 20.03 35.01
C ALA A 273 -19.78 20.11 36.54
N PHE A 274 -18.72 19.78 37.26
CA PHE A 274 -18.65 19.95 38.71
C PHE A 274 -18.75 21.42 39.12
N LEU A 275 -17.92 22.29 38.52
CA LEU A 275 -17.94 23.73 38.81
C LEU A 275 -19.29 24.38 38.48
N ASN A 276 -19.96 23.96 37.41
CA ASN A 276 -21.31 24.44 37.09
C ASN A 276 -22.32 24.06 38.17
N LYS A 277 -22.28 22.83 38.68
CA LYS A 277 -23.15 22.42 39.80
C LYS A 277 -22.88 23.23 41.06
N GLU A 278 -21.62 23.52 41.35
CA GLU A 278 -21.22 24.34 42.49
C GLU A 278 -21.67 25.80 42.33
N LEU A 279 -21.56 26.35 41.12
CA LEU A 279 -22.10 27.65 40.77
C LEU A 279 -23.62 27.72 40.92
N ASP A 280 -24.35 26.69 40.47
CA ASP A 280 -25.81 26.62 40.64
C ASP A 280 -26.20 26.53 42.12
N ARG A 281 -25.45 25.78 42.93
CA ARG A 281 -25.63 25.72 44.39
C ARG A 281 -25.39 27.09 45.03
N ILE A 282 -24.28 27.76 44.70
CA ILE A 282 -23.98 29.09 45.25
C ILE A 282 -25.04 30.11 44.84
N LYS A 283 -25.55 30.04 43.60
CA LYS A 283 -26.67 30.89 43.17
C LYS A 283 -27.93 30.66 44.01
N ALA A 284 -28.27 29.41 44.30
CA ALA A 284 -29.40 29.08 45.18
C ALA A 284 -29.16 29.62 46.61
N ASP A 285 -27.96 29.46 47.16
CA ASP A 285 -27.60 29.99 48.48
C ASP A 285 -27.69 31.53 48.52
N ILE A 286 -27.24 32.22 47.47
CA ILE A 286 -27.37 33.68 47.33
C ILE A 286 -28.84 34.09 47.29
N GLN A 287 -29.67 33.41 46.51
CA GLN A 287 -31.11 33.68 46.45
C GLN A 287 -31.76 33.49 47.83
N GLN A 288 -31.47 32.38 48.51
CA GLN A 288 -31.98 32.12 49.85
C GLN A 288 -31.57 33.20 50.85
N ARG A 289 -30.30 33.65 50.82
CA ARG A 289 -29.82 34.73 51.68
C ARG A 289 -30.48 36.07 51.37
N ASN A 290 -30.69 36.39 50.09
CA ASN A 290 -31.40 37.61 49.69
C ASN A 290 -32.85 37.61 50.18
N ASP A 291 -33.54 36.46 50.11
CA ASP A 291 -34.91 36.33 50.62
C ASP A 291 -34.99 36.42 52.14
N LEU A 292 -33.96 35.93 52.85
CA LEU A 292 -33.83 36.12 54.30
C LEU A 292 -33.57 37.58 54.66
N LEU A 293 -32.64 38.25 53.95
CA LEU A 293 -32.38 39.68 54.14
C LEU A 293 -33.64 40.51 53.94
N ARG A 294 -34.40 40.27 52.88
CA ARG A 294 -35.69 40.95 52.65
C ARG A 294 -36.69 40.76 53.79
N ARG A 295 -36.74 39.57 54.40
CA ARG A 295 -37.61 39.31 55.56
C ARG A 295 -37.13 40.05 56.79
N VAL A 296 -35.82 40.00 57.08
CA VAL A 296 -35.22 40.72 58.20
C VAL A 296 -35.39 42.23 58.06
N ASP A 297 -35.19 42.78 56.86
CA ASP A 297 -35.41 44.20 56.59
C ASP A 297 -36.88 44.59 56.83
N ALA A 298 -37.83 43.77 56.38
CA ALA A 298 -39.25 44.00 56.64
C ALA A 298 -39.58 43.93 58.15
N GLU A 299 -39.08 42.91 58.86
CA GLU A 299 -39.24 42.78 60.31
C GLU A 299 -38.60 43.96 61.06
N ALA A 300 -37.43 44.45 60.62
CA ALA A 300 -36.76 45.60 61.20
C ALA A 300 -37.57 46.89 60.99
N THR A 301 -38.19 47.09 59.82
CA THR A 301 -39.08 48.24 59.60
C THR A 301 -40.30 48.22 60.53
N ILE A 302 -40.93 47.05 60.70
CA ILE A 302 -42.07 46.88 61.62
C ILE A 302 -41.63 47.13 63.07
N ALA A 303 -40.51 46.53 63.50
CA ALA A 303 -39.97 46.71 64.84
C ALA A 303 -39.62 48.18 65.12
N GLU A 304 -39.09 48.92 64.14
CA GLU A 304 -38.81 50.34 64.29
C GLU A 304 -40.09 51.18 64.40
N GLU A 305 -41.13 50.88 63.62
CA GLU A 305 -42.44 51.52 63.77
C GLU A 305 -43.05 51.25 65.16
N GLU A 306 -42.97 50.01 65.65
CA GLU A 306 -43.41 49.64 66.99
C GLU A 306 -42.59 50.33 68.08
N ARG A 307 -41.26 50.41 67.92
CA ARG A 307 -40.35 51.13 68.81
C ARG A 307 -40.73 52.60 68.91
N LEU A 308 -41.00 53.26 67.77
CA LEU A 308 -41.41 54.66 67.74
C LEU A 308 -42.77 54.88 68.43
N LYS A 309 -43.77 54.01 68.19
CA LYS A 309 -45.07 54.06 68.90
C LYS A 309 -44.88 53.91 70.41
N ALA A 310 -44.08 52.92 70.83
CA ALA A 310 -43.78 52.68 72.23
C ALA A 310 -43.02 53.86 72.85
N GLU A 311 -42.09 54.50 72.12
CA GLU A 311 -41.34 55.67 72.58
C GLU A 311 -42.25 56.88 72.81
N VAL A 312 -43.20 57.14 71.89
CA VAL A 312 -44.22 58.20 72.05
C VAL A 312 -45.07 57.96 73.30
N ILE A 313 -45.55 56.72 73.50
CA ILE A 313 -46.33 56.35 74.69
C ILE A 313 -45.48 56.51 75.95
N ASN A 314 -44.24 56.04 75.95
CA ASN A 314 -43.33 56.15 77.10
C ASN A 314 -43.07 57.62 77.47
N ARG A 315 -42.85 58.48 76.46
CA ARG A 315 -42.67 59.92 76.65
C ARG A 315 -43.90 60.54 77.31
N ARG A 316 -45.10 60.25 76.80
CA ARG A 316 -46.36 60.71 77.39
C ARG A 316 -46.54 60.23 78.83
N LEU A 317 -46.23 58.98 79.13
CA LEU A 317 -46.31 58.44 80.49
C LEU A 317 -45.31 59.13 81.43
N ARG A 318 -44.10 59.43 80.96
CA ARG A 318 -43.10 60.20 81.72
C ARG A 318 -43.56 61.64 81.99
N GLU A 319 -44.15 62.30 81.00
CA GLU A 319 -44.77 63.62 81.16
C GLU A 319 -45.92 63.57 82.18
N GLN A 320 -46.81 62.58 82.07
CA GLN A 320 -47.88 62.37 83.06
C GLN A 320 -47.32 62.11 84.46
N LEU A 321 -46.22 61.36 84.59
CA LEU A 321 -45.57 61.10 85.88
C LEU A 321 -44.91 62.36 86.44
N SER A 322 -44.34 63.24 85.60
CA SER A 322 -43.79 64.53 86.05
C SER A 322 -44.88 65.54 86.42
N ASP A 323 -45.99 65.54 85.70
CA ASP A 323 -47.16 66.40 85.97
C ASP A 323 -47.96 65.90 87.18
N TYR A 324 -47.83 64.61 87.51
CA TYR A 324 -48.44 64.01 88.69
C TYR A 324 -47.77 64.53 89.96
N LYS A 325 -48.36 65.59 90.52
CA LYS A 325 -48.01 66.10 91.85
C LYS A 325 -49.03 65.61 92.86
N VAL A 326 -48.56 64.84 93.84
CA VAL A 326 -49.32 64.58 95.06
C VAL A 326 -49.24 65.85 95.91
N PRO A 327 -50.37 66.48 96.27
CA PRO A 327 -50.36 67.63 97.17
C PRO A 327 -49.62 67.28 98.45
N GLU A 328 -48.77 68.18 98.95
CA GLU A 328 -48.11 67.95 100.23
C GLU A 328 -49.17 67.73 101.31
N VAL A 329 -48.92 66.81 102.25
CA VAL A 329 -49.90 66.42 103.27
C VAL A 329 -50.45 67.65 104.00
N LEU A 330 -49.62 68.66 104.26
CA LEU A 330 -50.02 69.92 104.87
C LEU A 330 -50.92 70.77 103.97
N GLU A 331 -50.66 70.85 102.66
CA GLU A 331 -51.55 71.53 101.71
C GLU A 331 -52.91 70.83 101.63
N TYR A 332 -52.94 69.50 101.58
CA TYR A 332 -54.19 68.73 101.59
C TYR A 332 -54.97 68.95 102.90
N VAL A 333 -54.29 68.92 104.06
CA VAL A 333 -54.92 69.17 105.36
C VAL A 333 -55.45 70.60 105.46
N ASN A 334 -54.71 71.60 104.98
CA ASN A 334 -55.17 72.99 104.94
C ASN A 334 -56.38 73.15 104.01
N CYS A 335 -56.34 72.55 102.82
CA CYS A 335 -57.45 72.61 101.88
C CYS A 335 -58.70 71.90 102.44
N MET A 336 -58.53 70.81 103.19
CA MET A 336 -59.61 70.13 103.92
C MET A 336 -60.14 70.96 105.09
N ALA A 337 -59.27 71.68 105.82
CA ALA A 337 -59.66 72.60 106.87
C ALA A 337 -60.46 73.80 106.31
N ASP A 338 -60.03 74.35 105.17
CA ASP A 338 -60.74 75.39 104.43
C ASP A 338 -62.11 74.89 103.96
N LEU A 339 -62.18 73.65 103.43
CA LEU A 339 -63.45 73.00 103.08
C LEU A 339 -64.39 72.89 104.27
N TYR A 340 -63.87 72.51 105.44
CA TYR A 340 -64.63 72.43 106.68
C TYR A 340 -65.11 73.80 107.17
N GLU A 341 -64.25 74.82 107.10
CA GLU A 341 -64.59 76.22 107.36
C GLU A 341 -65.70 76.73 106.44
N LEU A 342 -65.60 76.45 105.14
CA LEU A 342 -66.58 76.79 104.12
C LEU A 342 -67.92 76.09 104.38
N GLN A 343 -67.92 74.79 104.67
CA GLN A 343 -69.12 74.05 105.06
C GLN A 343 -69.74 74.58 106.35
N LYS A 344 -68.93 75.00 107.32
CA LYS A 344 -69.44 75.61 108.55
C LYS A 344 -70.08 76.97 108.27
N LYS A 345 -69.45 77.79 107.42
CA LYS A 345 -70.01 79.07 106.96
C LYS A 345 -71.32 78.86 106.21
N GLU A 346 -71.40 77.88 105.32
CA GLU A 346 -72.62 77.46 104.61
C GLU A 346 -73.75 77.16 105.60
N ARG A 347 -73.51 76.28 106.60
CA ARG A 347 -74.52 75.97 107.63
C ARG A 347 -74.95 77.18 108.47
N ILE A 348 -74.04 78.12 108.73
CA ILE A 348 -74.38 79.37 109.43
C ILE A 348 -75.28 80.24 108.56
N TRP A 349 -74.97 80.35 107.27
CA TRP A 349 -75.81 81.07 106.31
C TRP A 349 -77.17 80.42 106.15
N ASP A 350 -77.25 79.09 106.09
CA ASP A 350 -78.54 78.35 106.10
C ASP A 350 -79.37 78.71 107.33
N ARG A 351 -78.77 78.70 108.53
CA ARG A 351 -79.45 79.12 109.76
C ARG A 351 -79.91 80.57 109.73
N LYS A 352 -79.11 81.49 109.17
CA LYS A 352 -79.51 82.90 109.01
C LYS A 352 -80.69 83.04 108.05
N VAL A 353 -80.68 82.28 106.96
CA VAL A 353 -81.78 82.22 105.99
C VAL A 353 -83.04 81.66 106.67
N ASP A 354 -82.92 80.63 107.50
CA ASP A 354 -84.06 80.07 108.25
C ASP A 354 -84.62 81.06 109.28
N ILE A 355 -83.78 81.80 110.00
CA ILE A 355 -84.22 82.87 110.92
C ILE A 355 -84.93 83.99 110.15
N ALA A 356 -84.40 84.39 108.98
CA ALA A 356 -85.03 85.39 108.13
C ALA A 356 -86.38 84.90 107.58
N LYS A 357 -86.48 83.64 107.14
CA LYS A 357 -87.76 83.00 106.75
C LYS A 357 -88.75 82.98 107.91
N MET A 358 -88.32 82.56 109.11
CA MET A 358 -89.17 82.56 110.30
C MET A 358 -89.61 83.97 110.71
N ALA A 359 -88.78 85.00 110.53
CA ALA A 359 -89.14 86.40 110.77
C ALA A 359 -90.20 86.87 109.76
N VAL A 360 -90.03 86.56 108.48
CA VAL A 360 -91.03 86.85 107.43
C VAL A 360 -92.36 86.15 107.72
N ASP A 361 -92.34 84.87 108.10
CA ASP A 361 -93.56 84.13 108.47
C ASP A 361 -94.26 84.72 109.70
N ARG A 362 -93.48 85.27 110.65
CA ARG A 362 -94.01 85.94 111.85
C ARG A 362 -94.63 87.28 111.48
N HIS A 363 -93.98 88.08 110.64
CA HIS A 363 -94.54 89.32 110.10
C HIS A 363 -95.79 89.07 109.26
N GLN A 364 -95.83 88.01 108.45
CA GLN A 364 -97.03 87.62 107.71
C GLN A 364 -98.18 87.18 108.63
N ARG A 365 -97.89 86.48 109.74
CA ARG A 365 -98.91 86.13 110.75
C ARG A 365 -99.46 87.35 111.48
N ILE A 366 -98.59 88.27 111.91
CA ILE A 366 -98.99 89.54 112.54
C ILE A 366 -99.81 90.39 111.55
N TRP A 367 -99.42 90.45 110.28
CA TRP A 367 -100.16 91.18 109.25
C TRP A 367 -101.54 90.55 108.97
N LYS A 368 -101.66 89.22 108.99
CA LYS A 368 -102.96 88.51 108.91
C LYS A 368 -103.84 88.72 110.15
N GLN A 369 -103.25 88.97 111.33
CA GLN A 369 -103.97 89.29 112.57
C GLN A 369 -104.53 90.72 112.53
N ILE A 370 -103.71 91.69 112.10
CA ILE A 370 -104.11 93.10 111.90
C ILE A 370 -105.19 93.21 110.80
N ALA A 371 -105.10 92.41 109.73
CA ALA A 371 -106.14 92.34 108.71
C ALA A 371 -107.48 91.77 109.20
N LYS A 372 -107.48 90.96 110.28
CA LYS A 372 -108.71 90.42 110.89
C LYS A 372 -109.32 91.31 111.96
N GLU A 373 -108.53 92.14 112.64
CA GLU A 373 -109.02 93.09 113.65
C GLU A 373 -109.61 94.37 113.03
N SER A 374 -109.28 94.69 111.78
CA SER A 374 -109.85 95.84 111.06
C SER A 374 -111.20 95.56 110.36
N GLN A 375 -111.85 94.42 110.63
CA GLN A 375 -113.08 93.97 109.96
C GLN A 375 -114.25 93.69 110.94
N LYS A 376 -114.31 94.43 112.06
CA LYS A 376 -115.49 94.52 112.93
C LYS A 376 -115.92 95.96 113.16
#